data_AF-A0AAV9R7Q3-F1
#
_entry.id   AF-A0AAV9R7Q3-F1
#
_cell.length_a   1.000
_cell.length_b   1.000
_cell.length_c   1.000
_cell.angle_alpha   90.00
_cell.angle_beta   90.00
_cell.angle_gamma   90.00
#
_symmetry.space_group_name_H-M   'P 1'
#
loop_
_entity.id
_entity.type
_entity.pdbx_description
1 polymer ?
#
loop_
_entity_poly.entity_id
_entity_poly.type
_entity_poly.pdbx_seq_one_letter_code
_entity_poly.pdbx_strand_id
1 'polypeptide(L)'
;MEVQNVSGENENVKQKENDSCEEQTDAAAREDVSSAGSKAESGSKAAEETTARYNRLKLFDKVIQKSLNRFIEHASFKVFASMFLPLYKNNVKRMEEIHKLFTDVLQKSIQDDIIQLMQEGKFESKFNELDKLENEAKDNPDPAWRPSGVPEQDFCSFLMPYYQKQKAYMKLELKRIRAENAALAERVQAGRKSIAQTEQRISTAVDEWKATVTEFETLASSLCPAHVFDE
;
A
#
# COMPACT_ATOMS: atom_id res chain seq x y z
N MET A 1 -57.63 -6.05 -7.95
CA MET A 1 -57.87 -4.77 -8.66
C MET A 1 -56.85 -3.80 -8.14
N GLU A 2 -56.03 -3.09 -8.90
CA GLU A 2 -55.78 -3.01 -10.34
C GLU A 2 -54.35 -2.47 -10.49
N VAL A 3 -53.75 -2.86 -11.58
CA VAL A 3 -52.45 -2.44 -12.12
C VAL A 3 -52.46 -0.93 -12.37
N GLN A 4 -51.31 -0.27 -12.21
CA GLN A 4 -50.84 0.63 -13.27
C GLN A 4 -49.33 0.87 -13.22
N ASN A 5 -48.78 0.72 -14.41
CA ASN A 5 -47.41 0.76 -14.84
C ASN A 5 -47.31 1.96 -15.79
N VAL A 6 -46.32 2.86 -15.66
CA VAL A 6 -45.96 3.77 -16.75
C VAL A 6 -44.44 4.02 -16.73
N SER A 7 -43.83 3.59 -17.84
CA SER A 7 -42.47 3.88 -18.31
C SER A 7 -42.20 5.37 -18.55
N GLY A 8 -40.91 5.72 -18.54
CA GLY A 8 -40.40 6.93 -19.19
C GLY A 8 -38.88 6.93 -19.21
N GLU A 9 -38.31 6.51 -20.35
CA GLU A 9 -36.89 6.53 -20.71
C GLU A 9 -36.32 7.95 -20.88
N ASN A 10 -35.00 8.08 -20.67
CA ASN A 10 -34.02 8.73 -21.56
C ASN A 10 -32.65 8.73 -20.82
N GLU A 11 -31.66 7.97 -21.30
CA GLU A 11 -30.57 8.42 -22.21
C GLU A 11 -29.72 9.56 -21.61
N ASN A 12 -28.39 9.64 -21.67
CA ASN A 12 -27.28 8.86 -22.22
C ASN A 12 -26.07 9.79 -21.99
N VAL A 13 -25.05 9.46 -21.19
CA VAL A 13 -23.69 10.00 -21.42
C VAL A 13 -22.65 8.97 -21.03
N LYS A 14 -21.89 8.62 -22.06
CA LYS A 14 -20.75 7.71 -22.15
C LYS A 14 -19.44 8.47 -21.86
N GLN A 15 -18.38 7.70 -21.60
CA GLN A 15 -16.93 8.02 -21.70
C GLN A 15 -16.27 8.54 -20.41
N LYS A 16 -15.05 8.13 -20.03
CA LYS A 16 -14.12 7.06 -20.44
C LYS A 16 -13.03 7.05 -19.36
N GLU A 17 -12.69 5.90 -18.81
CA GLU A 17 -11.35 5.69 -18.25
C GLU A 17 -10.34 5.71 -19.39
N ASN A 18 -9.14 6.25 -19.15
CA ASN A 18 -7.89 5.70 -19.66
C ASN A 18 -6.70 6.30 -18.90
N ASP A 19 -5.99 5.37 -18.28
CA ASP A 19 -4.64 5.36 -17.75
C ASP A 19 -3.60 5.58 -18.88
N SER A 20 -2.51 6.31 -18.60
CA SER A 20 -1.16 5.98 -19.07
C SER A 20 -0.15 7.00 -18.55
N CYS A 21 0.81 6.49 -17.78
CA CYS A 21 2.04 7.15 -17.38
C CYS A 21 3.09 6.89 -18.47
N GLU A 22 3.70 7.93 -19.02
CA GLU A 22 4.91 7.81 -19.86
C GLU A 22 6.08 8.52 -19.19
N GLU A 23 7.14 7.74 -18.99
CA GLU A 23 8.47 8.15 -18.57
C GLU A 23 9.14 9.00 -19.66
N GLN A 24 9.80 10.09 -19.26
CA GLN A 24 10.90 10.66 -20.03
C GLN A 24 12.14 10.75 -19.14
N THR A 25 13.08 9.87 -19.49
CA THR A 25 14.50 9.94 -19.18
C THR A 25 15.12 11.16 -19.86
N ASP A 26 16.01 11.87 -19.18
CA ASP A 26 17.22 12.37 -19.84
C ASP A 26 18.36 12.57 -18.83
N ALA A 27 19.51 12.04 -19.26
CA ALA A 27 20.77 12.00 -18.54
C ALA A 27 21.64 13.20 -18.91
N ALA A 28 22.44 13.70 -17.97
CA ALA A 28 23.83 14.12 -18.22
C ALA A 28 24.50 14.56 -16.92
N ALA A 29 25.57 13.86 -16.54
CA ALA A 29 26.89 14.40 -16.22
C ALA A 29 27.61 13.46 -15.26
N ARG A 30 28.69 12.82 -15.72
CA ARG A 30 30.03 13.03 -15.13
C ARG A 30 31.12 12.31 -15.89
N GLU A 31 32.28 12.92 -15.79
CA GLU A 31 33.44 12.84 -16.65
C GLU A 31 34.29 11.60 -16.45
N ASP A 32 35.04 11.35 -17.51
CA ASP A 32 36.09 10.39 -17.76
C ASP A 32 37.37 10.72 -16.97
N VAL A 33 37.94 9.75 -16.25
CA VAL A 33 39.38 9.72 -15.94
C VAL A 33 39.88 8.27 -15.99
N SER A 34 40.78 8.06 -16.95
CA SER A 34 41.52 6.85 -17.25
C SER A 34 42.62 6.53 -16.22
N SER A 35 42.86 5.24 -15.94
CA SER A 35 44.11 4.53 -16.30
C SER A 35 44.55 3.43 -15.31
N ALA A 36 44.66 2.22 -15.88
CA ALA A 36 45.69 1.19 -15.71
C ALA A 36 46.16 0.71 -14.31
N GLY A 37 45.84 -0.57 -14.05
CA GLY A 37 46.87 -1.60 -13.81
C GLY A 37 47.16 -1.98 -12.36
N SER A 38 46.82 -3.23 -11.99
CA SER A 38 47.77 -4.23 -11.46
C SER A 38 47.03 -5.49 -10.99
N LYS A 39 47.46 -6.63 -11.51
CA LYS A 39 47.06 -7.98 -11.13
C LYS A 39 47.92 -8.41 -9.94
N ALA A 40 47.30 -8.77 -8.81
CA ALA A 40 47.92 -9.60 -7.78
C ALA A 40 46.84 -10.31 -6.96
N GLU A 41 46.87 -11.63 -7.02
CA GLU A 41 46.08 -12.54 -6.22
C GLU A 41 46.40 -12.37 -4.73
N SER A 42 45.37 -12.30 -3.90
CA SER A 42 45.46 -12.67 -2.49
C SER A 42 44.13 -13.26 -2.07
N GLY A 43 44.16 -14.53 -1.68
CA GLY A 43 43.00 -15.33 -1.37
C GLY A 43 42.23 -14.79 -0.17
N SER A 44 40.91 -14.83 -0.29
CA SER A 44 40.02 -15.07 0.84
C SER A 44 38.89 -15.96 0.36
N LYS A 45 39.18 -17.24 0.55
CA LYS A 45 38.33 -18.41 0.48
C LYS A 45 37.18 -18.25 1.49
N ALA A 46 36.11 -17.56 1.10
CA ALA A 46 34.85 -17.47 1.86
C ALA A 46 33.65 -17.10 0.97
N ALA A 47 33.73 -17.42 -0.32
CA ALA A 47 32.61 -17.30 -1.26
C ALA A 47 32.41 -18.65 -1.98
N GLU A 48 32.46 -19.74 -1.21
CA GLU A 48 31.77 -20.96 -1.63
C GLU A 48 30.29 -20.67 -1.52
N GLU A 49 29.75 -20.26 -2.66
CA GLU A 49 28.46 -20.72 -3.16
C GLU A 49 27.40 -20.93 -2.06
N THR A 50 26.56 -19.92 -1.85
CA THR A 50 25.21 -20.14 -1.33
C THR A 50 24.42 -20.91 -2.39
N THR A 51 24.85 -22.15 -2.62
CA THR A 51 24.15 -23.18 -3.36
C THR A 51 22.74 -23.24 -2.82
N ALA A 52 21.77 -23.25 -3.73
CA ALA A 52 20.35 -23.17 -3.45
C ALA A 52 19.98 -23.94 -2.16
N ARG A 53 19.61 -23.19 -1.12
CA ARG A 53 19.08 -23.74 0.13
C ARG A 53 18.03 -24.79 -0.26
N TYR A 54 18.24 -26.03 0.17
CA TYR A 54 17.40 -27.17 -0.20
C TYR A 54 15.91 -26.80 -0.11
N ASN A 55 15.14 -27.09 -1.17
CA ASN A 55 13.68 -26.89 -1.18
C ASN A 55 13.07 -27.53 0.08
N ARG A 56 12.40 -26.72 0.90
CA ARG A 56 11.93 -27.14 2.23
C ARG A 56 10.98 -28.33 2.17
N LEU A 57 10.17 -28.42 1.11
CA LEU A 57 9.26 -29.54 0.88
C LEU A 57 10.02 -30.86 0.66
N LYS A 58 11.09 -30.85 -0.16
CA LYS A 58 11.94 -32.03 -0.35
C LYS A 58 12.65 -32.47 0.93
N LEU A 59 13.09 -31.50 1.74
CA LEU A 59 13.69 -31.81 3.04
C LEU A 59 12.66 -32.43 3.99
N PHE A 60 11.45 -31.87 4.04
CA PHE A 60 10.34 -32.41 4.81
C PHE A 60 10.02 -33.84 4.41
N ASP A 61 9.79 -34.11 3.13
CA ASP A 61 9.51 -35.46 2.61
C ASP A 61 10.62 -36.45 3.02
N LYS A 62 11.88 -36.08 2.82
CA LYS A 62 13.02 -36.92 3.20
C LYS A 62 13.05 -37.24 4.70
N VAL A 63 12.79 -36.25 5.56
CA VAL A 63 12.78 -36.44 7.02
C VAL A 63 11.63 -37.36 7.43
N ILE A 64 10.44 -37.15 6.86
CA ILE A 64 9.25 -37.94 7.15
C ILE A 64 9.43 -39.39 6.71
N GLN A 65 9.86 -39.65 5.47
CA GLN A 65 10.10 -41.01 4.99
C GLN A 65 11.15 -41.73 5.84
N LYS A 66 12.25 -41.04 6.20
CA LYS A 66 13.28 -41.62 7.07
C LYS A 66 12.74 -41.94 8.47
N SER A 67 11.90 -41.07 9.03
CA SER A 67 11.29 -41.29 10.35
C SER A 67 10.33 -42.47 10.34
N LEU A 68 9.51 -42.61 9.28
CA LEU A 68 8.59 -43.72 9.12
C LEU A 68 9.32 -45.05 8.96
N ASN A 69 10.35 -45.09 8.11
CA ASN A 69 11.17 -46.30 7.95
C ASN A 69 11.77 -46.74 9.29
N ARG A 70 12.31 -45.80 10.07
CA ARG A 70 12.86 -46.10 11.40
C ARG A 70 11.79 -46.60 12.37
N PHE A 71 10.59 -46.03 12.32
CA PHE A 71 9.46 -46.50 13.13
C PHE A 71 9.07 -47.95 12.78
N ILE A 72 9.01 -48.27 11.49
CA ILE A 72 8.72 -49.63 11.01
C ILE A 72 9.84 -50.61 11.39
N GLU A 73 11.11 -50.21 11.33
CA GLU A 73 12.25 -51.03 11.80
C GLU A 73 12.13 -51.42 13.27
N HIS A 74 11.60 -50.52 14.12
CA HIS A 74 11.35 -50.84 15.53
C HIS A 74 10.23 -51.88 15.71
N ALA A 75 9.25 -51.90 14.81
CA ALA A 75 8.20 -52.91 14.73
C ALA A 75 8.67 -54.21 14.04
N SER A 76 9.97 -54.56 14.12
CA SER A 76 10.54 -55.75 13.48
C SER A 76 9.84 -57.06 13.88
N PHE A 77 9.92 -58.04 12.98
CA PHE A 77 9.36 -59.37 13.21
C PHE A 77 9.87 -60.03 14.48
N LYS A 78 11.14 -59.80 14.84
CA LYS A 78 11.74 -60.36 16.07
C LYS A 78 11.01 -59.89 17.33
N VAL A 79 10.71 -58.59 17.40
CA VAL A 79 9.98 -58.00 18.53
C VAL A 79 8.56 -58.56 18.56
N PHE A 80 7.89 -58.57 17.40
CA PHE A 80 6.54 -59.10 17.26
C PHE A 80 6.43 -60.58 17.67
N ALA A 81 7.32 -61.44 17.18
CA ALA A 81 7.33 -62.87 17.49
C ALA A 81 7.62 -63.15 18.99
N SER A 82 8.47 -62.32 19.62
CA SER A 82 8.78 -62.47 21.06
C SER A 82 7.57 -62.24 21.97
N MET A 83 6.60 -61.42 21.54
CA MET A 83 5.38 -61.12 22.29
C MET A 83 4.30 -62.19 22.12
N PHE A 84 4.34 -62.98 21.03
CA PHE A 84 3.34 -63.99 20.68
C PHE A 84 3.93 -65.42 20.61
N LEU A 85 4.88 -65.72 21.50
CA LEU A 85 5.64 -66.99 21.56
C LEU A 85 4.80 -68.28 21.43
N PRO A 86 3.66 -68.45 22.13
CA PRO A 86 2.86 -69.68 22.03
C PRO A 86 2.27 -69.89 20.64
N LEU A 87 1.88 -68.82 19.95
CA LEU A 87 1.28 -68.87 18.61
C LEU A 87 2.35 -69.10 17.54
N TYR A 88 3.54 -68.52 17.74
CA TYR A 88 4.68 -68.68 16.85
C TYR A 88 5.15 -70.13 16.75
N LYS A 89 5.23 -70.85 17.87
CA LYS A 89 5.66 -72.26 17.91
C LYS A 89 4.76 -73.19 17.07
N ASN A 90 3.49 -72.83 16.90
CA ASN A 90 2.52 -73.65 16.19
C ASN A 90 2.55 -73.42 14.68
N ASN A 91 2.75 -72.17 14.22
CA ASN A 91 2.74 -71.84 12.78
C ASN A 91 3.58 -70.58 12.47
N VAL A 92 4.90 -70.75 12.38
CA VAL A 92 5.85 -69.67 12.07
C VAL A 92 5.51 -68.94 10.77
N LYS A 93 5.24 -69.68 9.68
CA LYS A 93 4.97 -69.10 8.35
C LYS A 93 3.76 -68.18 8.34
N ARG A 94 2.64 -68.62 8.96
CA ARG A 94 1.43 -67.80 9.08
C ARG A 94 1.68 -66.55 9.92
N MET A 95 2.48 -66.65 10.97
CA MET A 95 2.82 -65.50 11.81
C MET A 95 3.65 -64.45 11.06
N GLU A 96 4.58 -64.90 10.21
CA GLU A 96 5.39 -64.05 9.35
C GLU A 96 4.54 -63.32 8.29
N GLU A 97 3.58 -64.03 7.67
CA GLU A 97 2.60 -63.44 6.76
C GLU A 97 1.73 -62.37 7.46
N ILE A 98 1.27 -62.64 8.68
CA ILE A 98 0.47 -61.68 9.47
C ILE A 98 1.30 -60.45 9.82
N HIS A 99 2.55 -60.61 10.24
CA HIS A 99 3.43 -59.48 10.58
C HIS A 99 3.72 -58.60 9.37
N LYS A 100 3.98 -59.23 8.22
CA LYS A 100 4.17 -58.53 6.96
C LYS A 100 2.93 -57.72 6.59
N LEU A 101 1.76 -58.34 6.63
CA LEU A 101 0.48 -57.67 6.35
C LEU A 101 0.24 -56.49 7.31
N PHE A 102 0.47 -56.70 8.60
CA PHE A 102 0.36 -55.64 9.61
C PHE A 102 1.27 -54.46 9.30
N THR A 103 2.54 -54.74 8.97
CA THR A 103 3.54 -53.70 8.68
C THR A 103 3.20 -52.93 7.42
N ASP A 104 2.80 -53.63 6.34
CA ASP A 104 2.42 -53.03 5.07
C ASP A 104 1.18 -52.12 5.23
N VAL A 105 0.16 -52.60 5.95
CA VAL A 105 -1.06 -51.82 6.23
C VAL A 105 -0.76 -50.61 7.11
N LEU A 106 0.04 -50.78 8.16
CA LEU A 106 0.42 -49.69 9.06
C LEU A 106 1.22 -48.61 8.33
N GLN A 107 2.25 -49.01 7.57
CA GLN A 107 3.07 -48.09 6.81
C GLN A 107 2.23 -47.32 5.80
N LYS A 108 1.38 -48.02 5.03
CA LYS A 108 0.50 -47.40 4.05
C LYS A 108 -0.48 -46.42 4.69
N SER A 109 -1.14 -46.83 5.78
CA SER A 109 -2.09 -45.97 6.50
C SER A 109 -1.42 -44.68 6.97
N ILE A 110 -0.23 -44.77 7.56
CA ILE A 110 0.51 -43.58 8.02
C ILE A 110 0.93 -42.71 6.83
N GLN A 111 1.36 -43.30 5.71
CA GLN A 111 1.71 -42.55 4.49
C GLN A 111 0.51 -41.82 3.90
N ASP A 112 -0.64 -42.49 3.80
CA ASP A 112 -1.88 -41.91 3.29
C ASP A 112 -2.33 -40.74 4.18
N ASP A 113 -2.29 -40.90 5.51
CA ASP A 113 -2.60 -39.84 6.49
C ASP A 113 -1.65 -38.64 6.36
N ILE A 114 -0.35 -38.88 6.19
CA ILE A 114 0.64 -37.80 6.00
C ILE A 114 0.35 -37.04 4.71
N ILE A 115 0.08 -37.74 3.60
CA ILE A 115 -0.24 -37.10 2.32
C ILE A 115 -1.51 -36.26 2.46
N GLN A 116 -2.54 -36.78 3.14
CA GLN A 116 -3.75 -36.03 3.41
C GLN A 116 -3.48 -34.77 4.25
N LEU A 117 -2.72 -34.89 5.35
CA LEU A 117 -2.32 -33.74 6.18
C LEU A 117 -1.51 -32.70 5.40
N MET A 118 -0.64 -33.12 4.49
CA MET A 118 0.12 -32.21 3.64
C MET A 118 -0.78 -31.44 2.68
N GLN A 119 -1.79 -32.11 2.11
CA GLN A 119 -2.79 -31.49 1.22
C GLN A 119 -3.69 -30.52 1.99
N GLU A 120 -4.26 -30.95 3.12
CA GLU A 120 -5.09 -30.11 4.00
C GLU A 120 -4.31 -28.89 4.50
N GLY A 121 -3.08 -29.12 4.95
CA GLY A 121 -2.18 -28.08 5.41
C GLY A 121 -1.64 -27.16 4.31
N LYS A 122 -1.84 -27.52 3.04
CA LYS A 122 -1.30 -26.84 1.84
C LYS A 122 0.22 -26.62 1.93
N PHE A 123 0.95 -27.66 2.34
CA PHE A 123 2.37 -27.55 2.68
C PHE A 123 3.24 -27.15 1.50
N GLU A 124 2.93 -27.64 0.30
CA GLU A 124 3.66 -27.26 -0.91
C GLU A 124 3.62 -25.75 -1.15
N SER A 125 2.43 -25.14 -1.12
CA SER A 125 2.28 -23.69 -1.29
C SER A 125 3.02 -22.92 -0.19
N LYS A 126 2.86 -23.32 1.07
CA LYS A 126 3.47 -22.62 2.22
C LYS A 126 5.00 -22.73 2.21
N PHE A 127 5.56 -23.90 1.91
CA PHE A 127 7.00 -24.06 1.83
C PHE A 127 7.60 -23.32 0.64
N ASN A 128 6.94 -23.34 -0.52
CA ASN A 128 7.38 -22.57 -1.69
C ASN A 128 7.32 -21.05 -1.42
N GLU A 129 6.29 -20.57 -0.72
CA GLU A 129 6.19 -19.17 -0.31
C GLU A 129 7.27 -18.79 0.71
N LEU A 130 7.55 -19.64 1.70
CA LEU A 130 8.66 -19.42 2.64
C LEU A 130 10.02 -19.41 1.95
N ASP A 131 10.26 -20.32 0.98
CA ASP A 131 11.48 -20.33 0.17
C ASP A 131 11.61 -19.01 -0.62
N LYS A 132 10.51 -18.50 -1.17
CA LYS A 132 10.47 -17.21 -1.88
C LYS A 132 10.77 -16.03 -0.94
N LEU A 133 10.06 -15.92 0.19
CA LEU A 133 10.24 -14.85 1.16
C LEU A 133 11.66 -14.81 1.72
N GLU A 134 12.24 -15.98 1.98
CA GLU A 134 13.63 -16.06 2.41
C GLU A 134 14.59 -15.55 1.33
N ASN A 135 14.37 -15.93 0.06
CA ASN A 135 15.19 -15.46 -1.05
C ASN A 135 15.11 -13.94 -1.21
N GLU A 136 13.92 -13.35 -1.08
CA GLU A 136 13.71 -11.89 -1.14
C GLU A 136 14.36 -11.15 0.04
N ALA A 137 14.45 -11.80 1.20
CA ALA A 137 15.05 -11.22 2.40
C ALA A 137 16.56 -11.43 2.53
N LYS A 138 17.20 -12.22 1.65
CA LYS A 138 18.63 -12.61 1.76
C LYS A 138 19.59 -11.44 1.93
N ASP A 139 19.33 -10.35 1.22
CA ASP A 139 20.23 -9.20 1.18
C ASP A 139 19.90 -8.15 2.25
N ASN A 140 18.89 -8.37 3.08
CA ASN A 140 18.52 -7.47 4.17
C ASN A 140 19.23 -7.90 5.46
N PRO A 141 20.24 -7.15 5.94
CA PRO A 141 20.97 -7.51 7.16
C PRO A 141 20.19 -7.20 8.44
N ASP A 142 19.12 -6.40 8.33
CA ASP A 142 18.35 -5.95 9.48
C ASP A 142 17.51 -7.08 10.08
N PRO A 143 17.40 -7.15 11.42
CA PRO A 143 16.50 -8.09 12.07
C PRO A 143 15.07 -7.90 11.58
N ALA A 144 14.46 -8.98 11.09
CA ALA A 144 13.07 -8.96 10.67
C ALA A 144 12.14 -8.59 11.85
N TRP A 145 11.11 -7.77 11.57
CA TRP A 145 10.13 -7.36 12.56
C TRP A 145 9.47 -8.57 13.24
N ARG A 146 9.22 -8.44 14.54
CA ARG A 146 8.48 -9.40 15.36
C ARG A 146 7.43 -8.64 16.16
N PRO A 147 6.23 -9.20 16.37
CA PRO A 147 5.23 -8.60 17.23
C PRO A 147 5.83 -8.31 18.61
N SER A 148 5.66 -7.07 19.07
CA SER A 148 6.17 -6.63 20.37
C SER A 148 5.40 -7.26 21.53
N GLY A 149 4.19 -7.76 21.25
CA GLY A 149 3.22 -8.20 22.26
C GLY A 149 2.35 -7.05 22.79
N VAL A 150 2.56 -5.83 22.29
CA VAL A 150 1.73 -4.65 22.57
C VAL A 150 0.93 -4.30 21.31
N PRO A 151 -0.37 -4.65 21.26
CA PRO A 151 -1.19 -4.50 20.05
C PRO A 151 -1.21 -3.07 19.51
N GLU A 152 -1.25 -2.06 20.38
CA GLU A 152 -1.28 -0.65 19.99
C GLU A 152 -0.01 -0.23 19.25
N GLN A 153 1.15 -0.75 19.66
CA GLN A 153 2.43 -0.46 19.02
C GLN A 153 2.54 -1.16 17.67
N ASP A 154 2.17 -2.44 17.64
CA ASP A 154 2.22 -3.26 16.43
C ASP A 154 1.27 -2.68 15.35
N PHE A 155 0.06 -2.28 15.75
CA PHE A 155 -0.92 -1.66 14.87
C PHE A 155 -0.49 -0.27 14.38
N CYS A 156 0.08 0.55 15.27
CA CYS A 156 0.63 1.86 14.88
C CYS A 156 1.72 1.73 13.81
N SER A 157 2.59 0.73 13.92
CA SER A 157 3.67 0.52 12.95
C SER A 157 3.14 0.23 11.54
N PHE A 158 2.07 -0.56 11.44
CA PHE A 158 1.41 -0.87 10.18
C PHE A 158 0.65 0.33 9.58
N LEU A 159 -0.03 1.12 10.41
CA LEU A 159 -0.83 2.26 9.93
C LEU A 159 -0.02 3.52 9.61
N MET A 160 1.17 3.67 10.19
CA MET A 160 1.97 4.89 10.07
C MET A 160 2.20 5.36 8.62
N PRO A 161 2.52 4.48 7.64
CA PRO A 161 2.72 4.90 6.25
C PRO A 161 1.46 5.54 5.63
N TYR A 162 0.27 5.04 5.95
CA TYR A 162 -0.99 5.58 5.44
C TYR A 162 -1.27 6.98 5.99
N TYR A 163 -1.08 7.17 7.30
CA TYR A 163 -1.24 8.49 7.92
C TYR A 163 -0.20 9.49 7.43
N GLN A 164 1.03 9.06 7.17
CA GLN A 164 2.05 9.91 6.56
C GLN A 164 1.64 10.36 5.16
N LYS A 165 1.11 9.45 4.33
CA LYS A 165 0.59 9.79 3.00
C LYS A 165 -0.58 10.78 3.06
N GLN A 166 -1.53 10.55 3.98
CA GLN A 166 -2.66 11.46 4.17
C GLN A 166 -2.21 12.85 4.65
N LYS A 167 -1.26 12.90 5.60
CA LYS A 167 -0.68 14.14 6.09
C LYS A 167 0.03 14.92 4.98
N ALA A 168 0.77 14.23 4.11
CA ALA A 168 1.44 14.86 2.97
C ALA A 168 0.43 15.46 1.99
N TYR A 169 -0.63 14.72 1.64
CA TYR A 169 -1.71 15.20 0.79
C TYR A 169 -2.42 16.43 1.38
N MET A 170 -2.82 16.39 2.65
CA MET A 170 -3.48 17.49 3.33
C MET A 170 -2.62 18.76 3.36
N LYS A 171 -1.31 18.63 3.55
CA LYS A 171 -0.38 19.76 3.51
C LYS A 171 -0.35 20.41 2.12
N LEU A 172 -0.37 19.62 1.05
CA LEU A 172 -0.38 20.12 -0.32
C LEU A 172 -1.67 20.90 -0.59
N GLU A 173 -2.82 20.32 -0.23
CA GLU A 173 -4.12 20.95 -0.47
C GLU A 173 -4.28 22.25 0.32
N LEU A 174 -3.85 22.24 1.58
CA LEU A 174 -3.88 23.43 2.42
C LEU A 174 -2.96 24.53 1.88
N LYS A 175 -1.79 24.18 1.30
CA LYS A 175 -0.93 25.16 0.63
C LYS A 175 -1.63 25.77 -0.59
N ARG A 176 -2.32 24.94 -1.39
CA ARG A 176 -3.10 25.38 -2.56
C ARG A 176 -4.18 26.39 -2.17
N ILE A 177 -5.01 26.04 -1.19
CA ILE A 177 -6.11 26.89 -0.71
C ILE A 177 -5.58 28.21 -0.13
N ARG A 178 -4.47 28.18 0.62
CA ARG A 178 -3.88 29.42 1.16
C ARG A 178 -3.38 30.35 0.07
N ALA A 179 -2.76 29.82 -0.99
CA ALA A 179 -2.29 30.62 -2.11
C ALA A 179 -3.46 31.27 -2.87
N GLU A 180 -4.52 30.50 -3.11
CA GLU A 180 -5.74 30.98 -3.77
C GLU A 180 -6.44 32.07 -2.93
N ASN A 181 -6.60 31.84 -1.64
CA ASN A 181 -7.18 32.83 -0.72
C ASN A 181 -6.36 34.10 -0.63
N ALA A 182 -5.03 34.02 -0.63
CA ALA A 182 -4.16 35.20 -0.65
C ALA A 182 -4.37 36.00 -1.95
N ALA A 183 -4.39 35.33 -3.10
CA ALA A 183 -4.64 35.99 -4.39
C ALA A 183 -6.06 36.61 -4.47
N LEU A 184 -7.06 35.97 -3.88
CA LEU A 184 -8.41 36.52 -3.74
C LEU A 184 -8.44 37.76 -2.83
N ALA A 185 -7.78 37.69 -1.68
CA ALA A 185 -7.71 38.80 -0.73
C ALA A 185 -7.06 40.05 -1.35
N GLU A 186 -5.96 39.87 -2.09
CA GLU A 186 -5.31 40.97 -2.83
C GLU A 186 -6.25 41.60 -3.86
N ARG A 187 -6.98 40.79 -4.63
CA ARG A 187 -7.98 41.28 -5.60
C ARG A 187 -9.10 42.07 -4.92
N VAL A 188 -9.61 41.58 -3.79
CA VAL A 188 -10.65 42.29 -3.01
C VAL A 188 -10.11 43.63 -2.51
N GLN A 189 -8.88 43.67 -1.98
CA GLN A 189 -8.28 44.90 -1.49
C GLN A 189 -8.06 45.92 -2.61
N ALA A 190 -7.57 45.48 -3.77
CA ALA A 190 -7.44 46.32 -4.96
C ALA A 190 -8.81 46.86 -5.42
N GLY A 191 -9.84 46.02 -5.43
CA GLY A 191 -11.21 46.43 -5.74
C GLY A 191 -11.74 47.49 -4.77
N ARG A 192 -11.56 47.29 -3.46
CA ARG A 192 -11.96 48.27 -2.43
C ARG A 192 -11.26 49.62 -2.60
N LYS A 193 -9.96 49.61 -2.93
CA LYS A 193 -9.20 50.86 -3.21
C LYS A 193 -9.77 51.60 -4.42
N SER A 194 -10.11 50.87 -5.50
CA SER A 194 -10.72 51.46 -6.70
C SER A 194 -12.09 52.08 -6.42
N ILE A 195 -12.92 51.40 -5.63
CA ILE A 195 -14.23 51.91 -5.20
C ILE A 195 -14.05 53.19 -4.38
N ALA A 196 -13.21 53.18 -3.35
CA ALA A 196 -12.97 54.35 -2.51
C ALA A 196 -12.47 55.57 -3.32
N GLN A 197 -11.58 55.36 -4.30
CA GLN A 197 -11.13 56.42 -5.20
C GLN A 197 -12.27 56.97 -6.06
N THR A 198 -13.15 56.10 -6.55
CA THR A 198 -14.30 56.49 -7.37
C THR A 198 -15.32 57.27 -6.53
N GLU A 199 -15.61 56.82 -5.31
CA GLU A 199 -16.48 57.52 -4.35
C GLU A 199 -15.95 58.91 -4.01
N GLN A 200 -14.63 59.05 -3.82
CA GLN A 200 -14.01 60.35 -3.58
C GLN A 200 -14.18 61.28 -4.79
N ARG A 201 -13.92 60.81 -6.02
CA ARG A 201 -14.11 61.61 -7.24
C ARG A 201 -15.56 62.06 -7.41
N ILE A 202 -16.52 61.17 -7.16
CA ILE A 202 -17.95 61.50 -7.21
C ILE A 202 -18.26 62.59 -6.17
N SER A 203 -17.77 62.45 -4.93
CA SER A 203 -18.01 63.42 -3.87
C SER A 203 -17.45 64.80 -4.24
N THR A 204 -16.21 64.87 -4.73
CA THR A 204 -15.60 66.13 -5.20
C THR A 204 -16.39 66.76 -6.34
N ALA A 205 -16.80 65.97 -7.35
CA ALA A 205 -17.59 66.49 -8.46
C ALA A 205 -18.98 67.01 -7.99
N VAL A 206 -19.59 66.34 -7.01
CA VAL A 206 -20.84 66.79 -6.41
C VAL A 206 -20.66 68.10 -5.65
N ASP A 207 -19.57 68.24 -4.89
CA ASP A 207 -19.29 69.46 -4.14
C ASP A 207 -18.94 70.64 -5.05
N GLU A 208 -18.16 70.40 -6.11
CA GLU A 208 -17.89 71.36 -7.19
C GLU A 208 -19.20 71.81 -7.86
N TRP A 209 -20.07 70.87 -8.23
CA TRP A 209 -21.36 71.19 -8.83
C TRP A 209 -22.23 72.03 -7.91
N LYS A 210 -22.33 71.67 -6.62
CA LYS A 210 -23.05 72.48 -5.62
C LYS A 210 -22.49 73.90 -5.52
N ALA A 211 -21.17 74.06 -5.50
CA ALA A 211 -20.54 75.38 -5.46
C ALA A 211 -20.93 76.23 -6.69
N THR A 212 -20.85 75.66 -7.89
CA THR A 212 -21.25 76.36 -9.13
C THR A 212 -22.73 76.78 -9.13
N VAL A 213 -23.62 75.94 -8.60
CA VAL A 213 -25.05 76.27 -8.46
C VAL A 213 -25.24 77.42 -7.48
N THR A 214 -24.57 77.40 -6.33
CA THR A 214 -24.66 78.50 -5.35
C THR A 214 -24.11 79.82 -5.90
N GLU A 215 -23.00 79.78 -6.65
CA GLU A 215 -22.45 80.97 -7.33
C GLU A 215 -23.46 81.53 -8.34
N PHE A 216 -24.08 80.66 -9.15
CA PHE A 216 -25.13 81.07 -10.09
C PHE A 216 -26.33 81.70 -9.38
N GLU A 217 -26.81 81.11 -8.28
CA GLU A 217 -27.91 81.66 -7.47
C GLU A 217 -27.57 83.04 -6.90
N THR A 218 -26.33 83.23 -6.42
CA THR A 218 -25.87 84.54 -5.92
C THR A 218 -25.80 85.59 -7.03
N LEU A 219 -25.31 85.23 -8.22
CA LEU A 219 -25.26 86.11 -9.38
C LEU A 219 -26.67 86.49 -9.85
N ALA A 220 -27.58 85.51 -9.96
CA ALA A 220 -28.97 85.74 -10.31
C ALA A 220 -29.66 86.69 -9.31
N SER A 221 -29.42 86.51 -8.01
CA SER A 221 -29.95 87.38 -6.96
C SER A 221 -29.39 88.82 -7.04
N SER A 222 -28.14 88.99 -7.47
CA SER A 222 -27.52 90.32 -7.64
C SER A 222 -28.03 91.10 -8.86
N LEU A 223 -28.52 90.38 -9.88
CA LEU A 223 -29.06 90.96 -11.13
C LEU A 223 -30.54 91.33 -11.01
N CYS A 224 -31.23 90.91 -9.95
CA CYS A 224 -32.58 91.34 -9.61
C CYS A 224 -32.52 92.53 -8.63
N PRO A 225 -32.85 93.77 -9.03
CA PRO A 225 -32.87 94.88 -8.10
C PRO A 225 -34.02 94.67 -7.11
N ALA A 226 -33.71 94.65 -5.82
CA ALA A 226 -34.71 94.90 -4.79
C ALA A 226 -35.08 96.40 -4.85
N HIS A 227 -36.02 96.77 -5.72
CA HIS A 227 -36.73 98.05 -5.62
C HIS A 227 -38.24 97.80 -5.58
N VAL A 228 -38.69 97.56 -4.35
CA VAL A 228 -39.84 98.19 -3.67
C VAL A 228 -40.97 98.66 -4.59
N PHE A 229 -42.03 97.86 -4.68
CA PHE A 229 -43.39 98.39 -4.71
C PHE A 229 -43.79 98.67 -3.26
N ASP A 230 -43.79 99.94 -2.86
CA ASP A 230 -44.58 100.43 -1.73
C ASP A 230 -45.28 101.72 -2.21
N GLU A 231 -46.61 101.71 -1.99
CA GLU A 231 -47.69 102.65 -2.34
C GLU A 231 -48.18 102.74 -3.80
#